data_AF-A7TB33-F1
#
_entry.id   AF-A7TB33-F1
#
_cell.length_a   1.000
_cell.length_b   1.000
_cell.length_c   1.000
_cell.angle_alpha   90.00
_cell.angle_beta   90.00
_cell.angle_gamma   90.00
#
_symmetry.space_group_name_H-M   'P 1'
#
loop_
_entity.id
_entity.type
_entity.pdbx_description
1 polymer ?
#
loop_
_entity_poly.entity_id
_entity_poly.type
_entity_poly.pdbx_seq_one_letter_code
_entity_poly.pdbx_strand_id
1 'polypeptide(L)' 'QFRYFYRTVPSDTLQAKAMVDIIHTFQWSFVITVASDNEYGRSGISALKEMAQR' A
#
# COMPACT_ATOMS: atom_id res chain seq x y z
N GLN A 1 -1.41 17.26 9.16
CA GLN A 1 -1.80 16.75 10.50
C GLN A 1 -3.27 17.05 10.73
N PHE A 2 -4.02 16.10 11.32
CA PHE A 2 -5.45 16.27 11.62
C PHE A 2 -5.70 15.96 13.11
N ARG A 3 -5.90 17.00 13.92
CA ARG A 3 -5.91 16.89 15.40
C ARG A 3 -7.16 16.19 15.98
N TYR A 4 -8.25 16.15 15.22
CA TYR A 4 -9.54 15.61 15.66
C TYR A 4 -10.13 14.60 14.67
N PHE A 5 -9.32 14.10 13.73
CA PHE A 5 -9.78 13.13 12.76
C PHE A 5 -9.69 11.72 13.33
N TYR A 6 -10.80 10.98 13.25
CA TYR A 6 -10.89 9.59 13.64
C TYR A 6 -11.45 8.79 12.46
N ARG A 7 -10.98 7.55 12.31
CA ARG A 7 -11.53 6.59 11.36
C ARG A 7 -11.57 5.21 12.00
N THR A 8 -12.59 4.43 11.64
CA THR A 8 -12.70 3.01 11.97
C THR A 8 -12.02 2.14 10.92
N VAL A 9 -11.88 2.66 9.70
CA VAL A 9 -11.18 1.98 8.60
C VAL A 9 -9.68 1.93 8.92
N PRO A 10 -9.03 0.75 8.77
CA PRO A 10 -7.60 0.60 9.01
C PRO A 10 -6.75 1.44 8.06
N SER A 11 -5.45 1.57 8.37
CA SER A 11 -4.51 2.27 7.49
C SER A 11 -4.21 1.47 6.24
N ASP A 12 -4.11 2.16 5.10
CA ASP A 12 -3.76 1.59 3.79
C ASP A 12 -2.36 0.95 3.80
N THR A 13 -1.50 1.33 4.76
CA THR A 13 -0.21 0.68 5.01
C THR A 13 -0.36 -0.82 5.32
N LEU A 14 -1.44 -1.22 6.01
CA LEU A 14 -1.72 -2.64 6.28
C LEU A 14 -2.13 -3.37 5.01
N GLN A 15 -2.89 -2.72 4.13
CA GLN A 15 -3.23 -3.26 2.82
C GLN A 15 -1.98 -3.42 1.94
N ALA A 16 -1.10 -2.41 1.91
CA ALA A 16 0.17 -2.48 1.21
C ALA A 16 1.04 -3.64 1.71
N LYS A 17 1.08 -3.87 3.03
CA LYS A 17 1.77 -5.03 3.62
C LYS A 17 1.20 -6.35 3.09
N ALA A 18 -0.12 -6.52 3.14
CA ALA A 18 -0.77 -7.73 2.67
C ALA A 18 -0.49 -8.01 1.19
N MET A 19 -0.45 -6.97 0.35
CA MET A 19 -0.08 -7.11 -1.06
C MET A 19 1.37 -7.61 -1.24
N VAL A 20 2.31 -7.10 -0.46
CA VAL A 20 3.72 -7.55 -0.47
C VAL A 20 3.85 -9.00 0.01
N ASP A 21 3.13 -9.37 1.07
CA ASP A 21 3.10 -10.74 1.58
C ASP A 21 2.63 -11.73 0.50
N ILE A 22 1.63 -11.36 -0.31
CA ILE A 22 1.17 -12.15 -1.45
C ILE A 22 2.27 -12.28 -2.51
N ILE A 23 2.89 -11.16 -2.91
CA ILE A 23 3.97 -11.15 -3.92
C ILE A 23 5.10 -12.10 -3.51
N HIS A 24 5.52 -12.07 -2.24
CA HIS A 24 6.57 -12.95 -1.74
C HIS A 24 6.13 -14.41 -1.63
N THR A 25 4.91 -14.67 -1.15
CA THR A 25 4.38 -16.03 -1.00
C THR A 25 4.37 -16.78 -2.33
N PHE A 26 4.03 -16.10 -3.42
CA PHE A 26 4.01 -16.67 -4.76
C PHE A 26 5.30 -16.46 -5.57
N GLN A 27 6.32 -15.88 -4.94
CA GLN A 27 7.64 -15.64 -5.55
C GLN A 27 7.57 -14.87 -6.88
N TRP A 28 6.67 -13.90 -6.99
CA TRP A 28 6.57 -13.08 -8.20
C TRP A 28 7.77 -12.14 -8.29
N SER A 29 8.59 -12.33 -9.33
CA SER A 29 9.80 -11.53 -9.57
C SER A 29 9.52 -10.19 -10.26
N PHE A 30 8.32 -10.02 -10.83
CA PHE A 30 7.92 -8.82 -11.53
C PHE A 30 6.42 -8.57 -11.38
N VAL A 31 6.06 -7.33 -11.06
CA VAL A 31 4.67 -6.87 -10.92
C VAL A 31 4.52 -5.48 -11.54
N ILE A 32 3.32 -5.18 -12.02
CA ILE A 32 2.95 -3.85 -12.52
C ILE A 32 1.90 -3.27 -11.59
N THR A 33 2.07 -2.01 -11.20
CA THR A 33 1.12 -1.29 -10.35
C THR A 33 0.28 -0.33 -11.18
N VAL A 34 -1.03 -0.34 -10.96
CA VAL A 34 -1.97 0.65 -11.52
C VAL A 34 -2.72 1.29 -10.35
N ALA A 35 -2.83 2.61 -10.37
CA ALA A 35 -3.51 3.37 -9.33
C ALA A 35 -4.30 4.52 -9.91
N SER A 36 -5.36 4.92 -9.19
CA SER A 36 -6.06 6.16 -9.48
C SER A 36 -5.13 7.36 -9.33
N ASP A 37 -5.24 8.34 -10.22
CA ASP A 37 -4.43 9.56 -10.16
C ASP A 37 -4.97 10.56 -9.12
N ASN A 38 -5.07 10.10 -7.87
CA ASN A 38 -5.47 10.89 -6.71
C ASN A 38 -4.56 10.57 -5.52
N GLU A 39 -4.75 11.29 -4.41
CA GLU A 39 -3.89 11.16 -3.23
C GLU A 39 -3.89 9.74 -2.67
N TYR A 40 -5.07 9.10 -2.60
CA TYR A 40 -5.19 7.71 -2.14
C TYR A 40 -4.38 6.74 -3.00
N GLY A 41 -4.56 6.79 -4.33
CA GLY A 41 -3.85 5.91 -5.26
C GLY A 41 -2.34 6.14 -5.23
N ARG A 42 -1.89 7.41 -5.25
CA ARG A 42 -0.46 7.75 -5.18
C ARG A 42 0.16 7.33 -3.84
N SER A 43 -0.52 7.58 -2.72
CA SER A 43 -0.06 7.19 -1.38
C SER A 43 0.02 5.66 -1.24
N GLY A 44 -0.99 4.94 -1.75
CA GLY A 44 -1.02 3.47 -1.72
C GLY A 44 0.15 2.84 -2.48
N ILE A 45 0.48 3.32 -3.68
CA ILE A 45 1.64 2.81 -4.44
C ILE A 45 2.96 3.18 -3.77
N SER A 46 3.06 4.37 -3.19
CA SER A 46 4.24 4.75 -2.40
C SER A 46 4.45 3.79 -1.22
N ALA A 47 3.39 3.50 -0.46
CA ALA A 47 3.44 2.56 0.66
C ALA A 47 3.77 1.13 0.19
N LEU A 48 3.18 0.66 -0.91
CA LEU A 48 3.49 -0.64 -1.48
C LEU A 48 4.97 -0.75 -1.85
N LYS A 49 5.52 0.27 -2.50
CA LYS A 49 6.94 0.31 -2.90
C LYS A 49 7.86 0.32 -1.70
N GLU A 50 7.53 1.10 -0.67
CA GLU A 50 8.30 1.11 0.58
C GLU A 50 8.28 -0.26 1.28
N MET A 51 7.10 -0.90 1.36
CA MET A 51 6.96 -2.20 2.02
C MET A 51 7.64 -3.33 1.23
N ALA A 52 7.66 -3.26 -0.11
CA ALA A 52 8.34 -4.25 -0.95
C ALA A 52 9.87 -4.14 -0.92
N GLN A 53 10.41 -3.00 -0.45
CA GLN A 53 11.84 -2.76 -0.31
C GLN A 53 12.38 -3.12 1.08
N ARG A 54 11.49 -3.45 2.04
CA ARG A 54 11.84 -3.87 3.39
C ARG A 54 12.00 -5.38 3.47
#